data_AF-A0AAU6CZ42-F1
#
_entry.id   AF-A0AAU6CZ42-F1
#
_cell.length_a   1.000
_cell.length_b   1.000
_cell.length_c   1.000
_cell.angle_alpha   90.00
_cell.angle_beta   90.00
_cell.angle_gamma   90.00
#
_symmetry.space_group_name_H-M   'P 1'
#
loop_
_entity.id
_entity.type
_entity.pdbx_description
1 polymer ?
#
loop_
_entity_poly.entity_id
_entity_poly.type
_entity_poly.pdbx_seq_one_letter_code
_entity_poly.pdbx_strand_id
1 'polypeptide(L)'
;MLITPRPGAHRDNILKALQQVRLEASNLRGAGPATAYQRLLKYLEWVTDATRLLQDQVSERDIDRLIQTRRYYALLGACGTLTGSDQQRLVNGLVNQELADREADLSTAATILNEHMTRWVGPMWLAVADSSFYLNSPQPLADTDLHKVMSLPVDEQILLLFPIVVVDELDRLKETGGAHPRWRAGHTLGRLDEAITSGTWGTLHPPAPGEGQSIRGRVTVEIVLDQPGHARLPIEDDEIIDRAATIRLLAGRDVRLLTCDTGQDTRGRIAGLKVTKLPSKAGTGDEPPRRNGGDQPRGTGSRAQRKNRREAEVTEAADGQGKAQQP
;
A
#
# COMPACT_ATOMS: atom_id res chain seq x y z
N MET A 1 -6.96 -14.61 -1.97
CA MET A 1 -5.73 -14.25 -2.67
C MET A 1 -5.95 -12.91 -3.33
N LEU A 2 -5.17 -11.88 -2.98
CA LEU A 2 -5.38 -10.56 -3.54
C LEU A 2 -4.61 -10.41 -4.85
N ILE A 3 -5.29 -9.84 -5.83
CA ILE A 3 -4.75 -9.35 -7.08
C ILE A 3 -4.17 -7.96 -6.83
N THR A 4 -2.93 -7.72 -7.25
CA THR A 4 -2.29 -6.41 -7.26
C THR A 4 -2.55 -5.77 -8.62
N PRO A 5 -3.41 -4.75 -8.71
CA PRO A 5 -3.68 -4.08 -9.96
C PRO A 5 -2.43 -3.37 -10.50
N ARG A 6 -2.29 -3.27 -11.82
CA ARG A 6 -1.32 -2.34 -12.40
C ARG A 6 -1.80 -0.90 -12.30
N PRO A 7 -0.88 0.09 -12.25
CA PRO A 7 -1.25 1.50 -12.36
C PRO A 7 -2.12 1.75 -13.60
N GLY A 8 -3.28 2.38 -13.38
CA GLY A 8 -4.26 2.69 -14.45
C GLY A 8 -5.25 1.57 -14.78
N ALA A 9 -5.09 0.36 -14.23
CA ALA A 9 -6.06 -0.71 -14.39
C ALA A 9 -7.39 -0.37 -13.69
N HIS A 10 -8.50 -0.74 -14.31
CA HIS A 10 -9.83 -0.52 -13.75
C HIS A 10 -10.32 -1.81 -13.07
N ARG A 11 -10.78 -1.71 -11.82
CA ARG A 11 -11.25 -2.86 -11.01
C ARG A 11 -12.25 -3.76 -11.74
N ASP A 12 -13.19 -3.19 -12.48
CA ASP A 12 -14.20 -3.96 -13.21
C ASP A 12 -13.59 -4.73 -14.39
N ASN A 13 -12.56 -4.19 -15.02
CA ASN A 13 -11.85 -4.87 -16.11
C ASN A 13 -11.03 -6.04 -15.55
N ILE A 14 -10.38 -5.85 -14.39
CA ILE A 14 -9.67 -6.92 -13.68
C ILE A 14 -10.64 -8.05 -13.32
N LEU A 15 -11.80 -7.72 -12.74
CA LEU A 15 -12.78 -8.73 -12.36
C LEU A 15 -13.32 -9.50 -13.59
N LYS A 16 -13.67 -8.79 -14.66
CA LYS A 16 -14.10 -9.40 -15.93
C LYS A 16 -13.02 -10.30 -16.52
N ALA A 17 -11.77 -9.83 -16.52
CA ALA A 17 -10.62 -10.57 -17.00
C ALA A 17 -10.43 -11.90 -16.25
N LEU A 18 -10.45 -11.86 -14.91
CA LEU A 18 -10.32 -13.06 -14.08
C LEU A 18 -11.48 -14.04 -14.30
N GLN A 19 -12.71 -13.52 -14.41
CA GLN A 19 -13.89 -14.35 -14.68
C GLN A 19 -13.83 -15.00 -16.05
N GLN A 20 -13.36 -14.28 -17.08
CA GLN A 20 -13.18 -14.81 -18.42
C GLN A 20 -12.12 -15.92 -18.45
N VAL A 21 -10.93 -15.67 -17.91
CA VAL A 21 -9.84 -16.66 -17.87
C VAL A 21 -10.26 -17.91 -17.11
N ARG A 22 -10.98 -17.76 -15.99
CA ARG A 22 -11.56 -18.88 -15.23
C ARG A 22 -12.55 -19.69 -16.06
N LEU A 23 -13.44 -19.01 -16.78
CA LEU A 23 -14.45 -19.67 -17.63
C LEU A 23 -13.78 -20.48 -18.74
N GLU A 24 -12.76 -19.92 -19.39
CA GLU A 24 -11.98 -20.61 -20.42
C GLU A 24 -11.27 -21.86 -19.87
N ALA A 25 -10.70 -21.78 -18.66
CA ALA A 25 -10.10 -22.94 -17.98
C ALA A 25 -11.14 -24.04 -17.69
N SER A 26 -12.32 -23.65 -17.18
CA SER A 26 -13.42 -24.57 -16.88
C SER A 26 -13.94 -25.25 -18.15
N ASN A 27 -14.08 -24.51 -19.26
CA ASN A 27 -14.46 -25.05 -20.56
C ASN A 27 -13.45 -26.07 -21.08
N LEU A 28 -12.15 -25.77 -20.99
CA LEU A 28 -11.09 -26.68 -21.41
C LEU A 28 -11.04 -27.95 -20.54
N ARG A 29 -11.43 -27.83 -19.27
CA ARG A 29 -11.53 -28.97 -18.35
C ARG A 29 -12.70 -29.89 -18.70
N GLY A 30 -13.86 -29.33 -19.08
CA GLY A 30 -15.09 -30.06 -19.38
C GLY A 30 -15.16 -30.65 -20.79
N ALA A 31 -14.79 -29.87 -21.82
CA ALA A 31 -14.78 -30.30 -23.22
C ALA A 31 -13.34 -30.65 -23.65
N GLY A 32 -12.89 -31.84 -23.27
CA GLY A 32 -11.53 -32.30 -23.59
C GLY A 32 -11.35 -32.63 -25.08
N PRO A 33 -10.19 -32.27 -25.69
CA PRO A 33 -9.81 -32.76 -27.02
C PRO A 33 -9.73 -34.29 -27.09
N ALA A 34 -9.75 -34.83 -28.31
CA ALA A 34 -9.75 -36.27 -28.55
C ALA A 34 -8.48 -36.98 -28.05
N THR A 35 -7.35 -36.26 -27.91
CA THR A 35 -6.09 -36.83 -27.42
C THR A 35 -5.48 -36.01 -26.29
N ALA A 36 -4.69 -36.67 -25.44
CA ALA A 36 -4.02 -36.02 -24.31
C ALA A 36 -3.01 -34.96 -24.77
N TYR A 37 -2.35 -35.17 -25.91
CA TYR A 37 -1.43 -34.21 -26.50
C TYR A 37 -2.15 -32.95 -27.00
N GLN A 38 -3.28 -33.09 -27.70
CA GLN A 38 -4.10 -31.93 -28.09
C GLN A 38 -4.60 -31.16 -26.87
N ARG A 39 -4.96 -31.88 -25.79
CA ARG A 39 -5.35 -31.25 -24.51
C ARG A 39 -4.22 -30.47 -23.89
N LEU A 40 -3.00 -31.02 -23.89
CA LEU A 40 -1.80 -30.31 -23.43
C LEU A 40 -1.55 -29.04 -24.24
N LEU A 41 -1.59 -29.12 -25.58
CA LEU A 41 -1.41 -27.94 -26.44
C LEU A 41 -2.46 -26.86 -26.16
N LYS A 42 -3.74 -27.23 -26.05
CA LYS A 42 -4.82 -26.29 -25.74
C LYS A 42 -4.65 -25.64 -24.37
N TYR A 43 -4.11 -26.37 -23.39
CA TYR A 43 -3.77 -25.81 -22.09
C TYR A 43 -2.63 -24.78 -22.19
N LEU A 44 -1.56 -25.08 -22.94
CA LEU A 44 -0.44 -24.16 -23.12
C LEU A 44 -0.85 -22.89 -23.92
N GLU A 45 -1.73 -23.05 -24.92
CA GLU A 45 -2.36 -21.93 -25.63
C GLU A 45 -3.19 -21.07 -24.65
N TRP A 46 -4.04 -21.69 -23.84
CA TRP A 46 -4.82 -20.99 -22.82
C TRP A 46 -3.94 -20.21 -21.84
N VAL A 47 -2.82 -20.76 -21.37
CA VAL A 47 -1.88 -20.04 -20.50
C VAL A 47 -1.33 -18.78 -21.18
N THR A 48 -1.02 -18.87 -22.47
CA THR A 48 -0.49 -17.74 -23.25
C THR A 48 -1.54 -16.64 -23.38
N ASP A 49 -2.77 -17.00 -23.74
CA ASP A 49 -3.88 -16.06 -23.89
C ASP A 49 -4.30 -15.43 -22.55
N ALA A 50 -4.37 -16.24 -21.49
CA ALA A 50 -4.66 -15.78 -20.14
C ALA A 50 -3.60 -14.79 -19.64
N THR A 51 -2.32 -15.08 -19.88
CA THR A 51 -1.22 -14.17 -19.56
C THR A 51 -1.41 -12.83 -20.28
N ARG A 52 -1.62 -12.86 -21.59
CA ARG A 52 -1.81 -11.65 -22.42
C ARG A 52 -3.00 -10.82 -21.95
N LEU A 53 -4.08 -11.47 -21.52
CA LEU A 53 -5.29 -10.79 -21.04
C LEU A 53 -5.06 -10.11 -19.68
N LEU A 54 -4.28 -10.74 -18.80
CA LEU A 54 -4.03 -10.25 -17.44
C LEU A 54 -2.83 -9.28 -17.34
N GLN A 55 -1.87 -9.33 -18.27
CA GLN A 55 -0.60 -8.58 -18.19
C GLN A 55 -0.77 -7.07 -18.04
N ASP A 56 -1.82 -6.49 -18.61
CA ASP A 56 -2.06 -5.04 -18.54
C ASP A 56 -2.92 -4.65 -17.32
N GLN A 57 -3.46 -5.64 -16.61
CA GLN A 57 -4.44 -5.46 -15.55
C GLN A 57 -3.83 -5.72 -14.16
N VAL A 58 -2.93 -6.70 -14.04
CA VAL A 58 -2.41 -7.17 -12.75
C VAL A 58 -0.89 -7.29 -12.75
N SER A 59 -0.30 -7.36 -11.56
CA SER A 59 1.16 -7.47 -11.41
C SER A 59 1.69 -8.77 -12.01
N GLU A 60 2.95 -8.75 -12.46
CA GLU A 60 3.64 -9.94 -12.99
C GLU A 60 3.68 -11.07 -11.95
N ARG A 61 3.90 -10.74 -10.68
CA ARG A 61 3.88 -11.69 -9.56
C ARG A 61 2.54 -12.42 -9.43
N ASP A 62 1.43 -11.72 -9.68
CA ASP A 62 0.11 -12.36 -9.63
C ASP A 62 -0.12 -13.27 -10.83
N ILE A 63 0.41 -12.93 -12.01
CA ILE A 63 0.36 -13.77 -13.20
C ILE A 63 1.17 -15.05 -13.00
N ASP A 64 2.38 -14.94 -12.45
CA ASP A 64 3.21 -16.10 -12.11
C ASP A 64 2.50 -17.06 -11.16
N ARG A 65 1.81 -16.48 -10.17
CA ARG A 65 1.09 -17.26 -9.17
C ARG A 65 -0.20 -17.87 -9.70
N LEU A 66 -0.96 -17.12 -10.50
CA LEU A 66 -2.27 -17.52 -10.99
C LEU A 66 -2.24 -18.35 -12.25
N ILE A 67 -1.23 -18.19 -13.10
CA ILE A 67 -1.24 -18.75 -14.46
C ILE A 67 0.08 -19.48 -14.72
N GLN A 68 1.23 -18.81 -14.58
CA GLN A 68 2.53 -19.35 -14.96
C GLN A 68 3.20 -20.15 -13.83
N THR A 69 2.51 -21.20 -13.38
CA THR A 69 2.96 -21.97 -12.22
C THR A 69 4.17 -22.85 -12.52
N ARG A 70 4.81 -23.39 -11.48
CA ARG A 70 5.88 -24.40 -11.66
C ARG A 70 5.42 -25.62 -12.48
N ARG A 71 4.15 -26.01 -12.36
CA ARG A 71 3.60 -27.14 -13.11
C ARG A 71 3.41 -26.79 -14.58
N TYR A 72 2.99 -25.55 -14.88
CA TYR A 72 3.00 -25.02 -16.25
C TYR A 72 4.38 -25.17 -16.90
N TYR A 73 5.44 -24.67 -16.26
CA TYR A 73 6.80 -24.75 -16.81
C TYR A 73 7.28 -26.20 -17.01
N ALA A 74 6.94 -27.11 -16.09
CA ALA A 74 7.24 -28.53 -16.24
C ALA A 74 6.50 -29.18 -17.43
N LEU A 75 5.22 -28.86 -17.61
CA LEU A 75 4.41 -29.34 -18.73
C LEU A 75 4.89 -28.78 -20.07
N LEU A 76 5.27 -27.50 -20.10
CA LEU A 76 5.85 -26.84 -21.28
C LEU A 76 7.16 -27.52 -21.69
N GLY A 77 8.08 -27.73 -20.74
CA GLY A 77 9.36 -28.39 -20.99
C GLY A 77 9.23 -29.85 -21.43
N ALA A 78 8.20 -30.55 -20.96
CA ALA A 78 7.92 -31.94 -21.33
C ALA A 78 7.01 -32.09 -22.57
N CYS A 79 6.52 -31.00 -23.16
CA CYS A 79 5.53 -31.05 -24.23
C CYS A 79 6.01 -31.86 -25.46
N GLY A 80 7.32 -31.84 -25.75
CA GLY A 80 7.90 -32.61 -26.86
C GLY A 80 8.05 -34.11 -26.59
N THR A 81 8.04 -34.54 -25.32
CA THR A 81 8.31 -35.93 -24.92
C THR A 81 7.06 -36.70 -24.48
N LEU A 82 5.92 -36.00 -24.31
CA LEU A 82 4.64 -36.54 -23.84
C LEU A 82 3.64 -36.84 -24.97
N THR A 83 4.13 -37.35 -26.11
CA THR A 83 3.34 -37.58 -27.33
C THR A 83 2.85 -39.04 -27.50
N GLY A 84 3.23 -39.96 -26.60
CA GLY A 84 2.92 -41.39 -26.70
C GLY A 84 1.53 -41.79 -26.17
N SER A 85 0.98 -42.90 -26.68
CA SER A 85 -0.30 -43.49 -26.24
C SER A 85 -0.28 -43.90 -24.76
N ASP A 86 0.83 -44.46 -24.29
CA ASP A 86 0.95 -45.03 -22.94
C ASP A 86 0.95 -43.94 -21.86
N GLN A 87 1.26 -42.70 -22.25
CA GLN A 87 1.36 -41.55 -21.37
C GLN A 87 0.04 -40.76 -21.30
N GLN A 88 -0.97 -41.10 -22.10
CA GLN A 88 -2.22 -40.32 -22.21
C GLN A 88 -2.93 -40.12 -20.86
N ARG A 89 -3.00 -41.17 -20.03
CA ARG A 89 -3.65 -41.08 -18.71
C ARG A 89 -2.92 -40.12 -17.78
N LEU A 90 -1.58 -40.18 -17.79
CA LEU A 90 -0.74 -39.29 -16.97
C LEU A 90 -0.88 -37.84 -17.41
N VAL A 91 -0.76 -37.57 -18.71
CA VAL A 91 -0.88 -36.21 -19.26
C VAL A 91 -2.26 -35.62 -18.97
N ASN A 92 -3.33 -36.39 -19.21
CA ASN A 92 -4.68 -35.96 -18.90
C ASN A 92 -4.85 -35.68 -17.40
N GLY A 93 -4.29 -36.51 -16.53
CA GLY A 93 -4.32 -36.30 -15.08
C GLY A 93 -3.62 -35.00 -14.65
N LEU A 94 -2.41 -34.75 -15.17
CA LEU A 94 -1.63 -33.55 -14.85
C LEU A 94 -2.31 -32.27 -15.35
N VAL A 95 -2.78 -32.26 -16.60
CA VAL A 95 -3.48 -31.10 -17.18
C VAL A 95 -4.83 -30.87 -16.47
N ASN A 96 -5.56 -31.93 -16.13
CA ASN A 96 -6.83 -31.81 -15.41
C ASN A 96 -6.63 -31.26 -14.00
N GLN A 97 -5.62 -31.74 -13.27
CA GLN A 97 -5.30 -31.22 -11.94
C GLN A 97 -4.87 -29.75 -12.02
N GLU A 98 -4.04 -29.41 -12.99
CA GLU A 98 -3.62 -28.03 -13.21
C GLU A 98 -4.81 -27.11 -13.50
N LEU A 99 -5.68 -27.46 -14.43
CA LEU A 99 -6.88 -26.68 -14.73
C LEU A 99 -7.81 -26.56 -13.53
N ALA A 100 -7.98 -27.62 -12.74
CA ALA A 100 -8.80 -27.58 -11.54
C ALA A 100 -8.23 -26.64 -10.47
N ASP A 101 -6.92 -26.69 -10.23
CA ASP A 101 -6.23 -25.79 -9.30
C ASP A 101 -6.35 -24.34 -9.77
N ARG A 102 -6.13 -24.08 -11.07
CA ARG A 102 -6.24 -22.74 -11.67
C ARG A 102 -7.65 -22.18 -11.61
N GLU A 103 -8.66 -22.98 -11.92
CA GLU A 103 -10.06 -22.60 -11.79
C GLU A 103 -10.40 -22.19 -10.34
N ALA A 104 -9.95 -22.97 -9.35
CA ALA A 104 -10.17 -22.68 -7.94
C ALA A 104 -9.44 -21.39 -7.48
N ASP A 105 -8.18 -21.22 -7.87
CA ASP A 105 -7.37 -20.05 -7.54
C ASP A 105 -7.95 -18.77 -8.16
N LEU A 106 -8.33 -18.81 -9.45
CA LEU A 106 -8.96 -17.69 -10.15
C LEU A 106 -10.33 -17.36 -9.58
N SER A 107 -11.14 -18.37 -9.23
CA SER A 107 -12.42 -18.16 -8.57
C SER A 107 -12.24 -17.47 -7.22
N THR A 108 -11.29 -17.94 -6.42
CA THR A 108 -10.95 -17.36 -5.12
C THR A 108 -10.48 -15.92 -5.26
N ALA A 109 -9.63 -15.64 -6.24
CA ALA A 109 -9.15 -14.28 -6.53
C ALA A 109 -10.29 -13.34 -6.97
N ALA A 110 -11.18 -13.80 -7.85
CA ALA A 110 -12.33 -13.02 -8.30
C ALA A 110 -13.33 -12.73 -7.17
N THR A 111 -13.62 -13.73 -6.31
CA THR A 111 -14.48 -13.54 -5.14
C THR A 111 -13.90 -12.51 -4.18
N ILE A 112 -12.62 -12.65 -3.83
CA ILE A 112 -11.97 -11.72 -2.88
C ILE A 112 -11.86 -10.32 -3.47
N LEU A 113 -11.56 -10.19 -4.76
CA LEU A 113 -11.59 -8.90 -5.44
C LEU A 113 -12.99 -8.28 -5.36
N ASN A 114 -14.04 -9.04 -5.64
CA ASN A 114 -15.42 -8.55 -5.58
C ASN A 114 -15.84 -8.15 -4.15
N GLU A 115 -15.41 -8.91 -3.14
CA GLU A 115 -15.62 -8.56 -1.73
C GLU A 115 -14.97 -7.20 -1.40
N HIS A 116 -13.73 -6.98 -1.82
CA HIS A 116 -13.06 -5.67 -1.62
C HIS A 116 -13.71 -4.56 -2.43
N MET A 117 -14.13 -4.83 -3.66
CA MET A 117 -14.82 -3.86 -4.50
C MET A 117 -16.14 -3.39 -3.89
N THR A 118 -16.86 -4.26 -3.18
CA THR A 118 -18.14 -3.95 -2.54
C THR A 118 -17.98 -3.37 -1.14
N ARG A 119 -16.88 -3.68 -0.45
CA ARG A 119 -16.58 -3.23 0.92
C ARG A 119 -16.59 -1.72 1.10
N TRP A 120 -16.08 -0.97 0.13
CA TRP A 120 -15.98 0.50 0.20
C TRP A 120 -16.95 1.22 -0.74
N VAL A 121 -18.01 0.53 -1.16
CA VAL A 121 -19.13 1.12 -1.89
C VAL A 121 -20.09 1.75 -0.89
N GLY A 122 -20.54 2.97 -1.18
CA GLY A 122 -21.54 3.65 -0.35
C GLY A 122 -21.36 5.16 -0.36
N PRO A 123 -22.18 5.91 0.40
CA PRO A 123 -22.12 7.36 0.43
C PRO A 123 -20.97 7.94 1.27
N MET A 124 -20.23 7.10 2.01
CA MET A 124 -19.19 7.56 2.94
C MET A 124 -17.96 8.13 2.21
N TRP A 125 -17.34 9.15 2.80
CA TRP A 125 -16.04 9.67 2.38
C TRP A 125 -14.93 8.78 2.94
N LEU A 126 -14.02 8.33 2.07
CA LEU A 126 -12.90 7.47 2.44
C LEU A 126 -11.68 8.32 2.79
N ALA A 127 -11.10 8.08 3.97
CA ALA A 127 -9.86 8.70 4.40
C ALA A 127 -8.86 7.65 4.86
N VAL A 128 -7.58 7.85 4.56
CA VAL A 128 -6.45 7.13 5.15
C VAL A 128 -5.58 8.18 5.81
N ALA A 129 -5.16 7.96 7.04
CA ALA A 129 -4.19 8.85 7.69
C ALA A 129 -2.90 8.10 7.98
N ASP A 130 -1.77 8.77 7.78
CA ASP A 130 -0.45 8.24 8.16
C ASP A 130 -0.20 8.39 9.67
N SER A 131 0.90 7.83 10.15
CA SER A 131 1.31 7.97 11.55
C SER A 131 1.56 9.43 11.93
N SER A 132 2.07 10.26 11.00
CA SER A 132 2.36 11.67 11.26
C SER A 132 1.09 12.47 11.61
N PHE A 133 -0.06 12.14 11.04
CA PHE A 133 -1.35 12.71 11.41
C PHE A 133 -1.67 12.45 12.88
N TYR A 134 -1.59 11.20 13.34
CA TYR A 134 -1.94 10.84 14.72
C TYR A 134 -0.97 11.43 15.76
N LEU A 135 0.30 11.61 15.39
CA LEU A 135 1.33 12.11 16.30
C LEU A 135 1.37 13.64 16.38
N ASN A 136 1.26 14.30 15.23
CA ASN A 136 1.59 15.72 15.08
C ASN A 136 0.39 16.62 14.81
N SER A 137 -0.80 16.07 14.61
CA SER A 137 -2.01 16.87 14.50
C SER A 137 -2.23 17.74 15.76
N PRO A 138 -2.89 18.90 15.61
CA PRO A 138 -3.12 19.81 16.73
C PRO A 138 -3.83 19.15 17.92
N GLN A 139 -4.82 18.31 17.64
CA GLN A 139 -5.67 17.61 18.60
C GLN A 139 -5.45 16.09 18.48
N PRO A 140 -5.61 15.31 19.57
CA PRO A 140 -5.59 13.85 19.45
C PRO A 140 -6.77 13.36 18.61
N LEU A 141 -6.70 12.12 18.09
CA LEU A 141 -7.76 11.53 17.27
C LEU A 141 -9.16 11.67 17.92
N ALA A 142 -9.26 11.45 19.24
CA ALA A 142 -10.53 11.51 19.98
C ALA A 142 -11.23 12.87 19.91
N ASP A 143 -10.45 13.95 19.78
CA ASP A 143 -10.96 15.31 19.81
C ASP A 143 -10.93 15.96 18.41
N THR A 144 -10.41 15.24 17.40
CA THR A 144 -10.21 15.79 16.07
C THR A 144 -11.51 15.77 15.28
N ASP A 145 -11.96 16.95 14.88
CA ASP A 145 -13.10 17.13 13.97
C ASP A 145 -12.69 16.79 12.53
N LEU A 146 -12.91 15.54 12.12
CA LEU A 146 -12.56 15.06 10.78
C LEU A 146 -13.33 15.78 9.67
N HIS A 147 -14.55 16.26 9.91
CA HIS A 147 -15.31 17.04 8.95
C HIS A 147 -14.61 18.36 8.64
N LYS A 148 -14.11 19.07 9.67
CA LYS A 148 -13.29 20.27 9.47
C LYS A 148 -11.97 19.95 8.77
N VAL A 149 -11.27 18.91 9.21
CA VAL A 149 -10.01 18.48 8.58
C VAL A 149 -10.23 18.23 7.08
N MET A 150 -11.31 17.54 6.73
CA MET A 150 -11.63 17.18 5.35
C MET A 150 -12.41 18.29 4.61
N SER A 151 -12.74 19.42 5.23
CA SER A 151 -13.61 20.45 4.65
C SER A 151 -14.94 19.88 4.11
N LEU A 152 -15.58 19.01 4.90
CA LEU A 152 -16.85 18.37 4.58
C LEU A 152 -17.98 18.97 5.42
N PRO A 153 -19.23 18.98 4.90
CA PRO A 153 -20.42 19.27 5.70
C PRO A 153 -20.52 18.34 6.92
N VAL A 154 -20.98 18.86 8.06
CA VAL A 154 -20.96 18.16 9.36
C VAL A 154 -21.88 16.95 9.44
N ASP A 155 -22.76 16.73 8.47
CA ASP A 155 -23.70 15.62 8.33
C ASP A 155 -23.18 14.48 7.45
N GLU A 156 -22.09 14.70 6.72
CA GLU A 156 -21.46 13.68 5.88
C GLU A 156 -20.93 12.51 6.69
N GLN A 157 -20.93 11.32 6.11
CA GLN A 157 -20.38 10.13 6.77
C GLN A 157 -18.93 9.92 6.33
N ILE A 158 -18.06 9.63 7.29
CA ILE A 158 -16.63 9.42 7.03
C ILE A 158 -16.25 8.00 7.47
N LEU A 159 -15.54 7.30 6.60
CA LEU A 159 -14.86 6.05 6.93
C LEU A 159 -13.34 6.33 6.95
N LEU A 160 -12.76 6.28 8.14
CA LEU A 160 -11.32 6.37 8.35
C LEU A 160 -10.72 4.95 8.33
N LEU A 161 -9.95 4.69 7.27
CA LEU A 161 -9.26 3.44 7.02
C LEU A 161 -7.87 3.49 7.66
N PHE A 162 -7.56 2.49 8.49
CA PHE A 162 -6.28 2.30 9.17
C PHE A 162 -5.54 1.13 8.50
N PRO A 163 -4.64 1.37 7.53
CA PRO A 163 -3.73 0.33 7.09
C PRO A 163 -2.98 -0.27 8.29
N ILE A 164 -2.88 -1.59 8.36
CA ILE A 164 -2.24 -2.27 9.49
C ILE A 164 -0.79 -1.82 9.71
N VAL A 165 -0.08 -1.41 8.65
CA VAL A 165 1.27 -0.82 8.76
C VAL A 165 1.31 0.42 9.67
N VAL A 166 0.26 1.25 9.66
CA VAL A 166 0.14 2.43 10.53
C VAL A 166 -0.07 1.99 11.98
N VAL A 167 -0.89 0.97 12.21
CA VAL A 167 -1.11 0.40 13.55
C VAL A 167 0.20 -0.12 14.13
N ASP A 168 0.96 -0.88 13.33
CA ASP A 168 2.26 -1.43 13.74
C ASP A 168 3.31 -0.33 14.02
N GLU A 169 3.32 0.74 13.22
CA GLU A 169 4.20 1.89 13.44
C GLU A 169 3.83 2.62 14.75
N LEU A 170 2.53 2.86 14.99
CA LEU A 170 2.06 3.46 16.23
C LEU A 170 2.40 2.57 17.44
N ASP A 171 2.24 1.25 17.33
CA ASP A 171 2.56 0.34 18.43
C ASP A 171 4.06 0.36 18.75
N ARG A 172 4.92 0.37 17.72
CA ARG A 172 6.37 0.55 17.91
C ARG A 172 6.71 1.87 18.59
N LEU A 173 6.04 2.97 18.21
CA LEU A 173 6.25 4.30 18.80
C LEU A 173 5.71 4.41 20.23
N LYS A 174 4.66 3.67 20.57
CA LYS A 174 4.17 3.54 21.95
C LYS A 174 5.25 2.93 22.85
N GLU A 175 5.98 1.92 22.37
CA GLU A 175 7.04 1.28 23.16
C GLU A 175 8.34 2.09 23.19
N THR A 176 8.78 2.57 22.03
CA THR A 176 10.16 3.09 21.85
C THR A 176 10.24 4.61 21.71
N GLY A 177 9.13 5.29 21.46
CA GLY A 177 9.09 6.73 21.21
C GLY A 177 9.39 7.59 22.44
N GLY A 178 9.73 8.86 22.22
CA GLY A 178 9.82 9.87 23.29
C GLY A 178 8.46 10.14 23.94
N ALA A 179 8.44 10.95 25.01
CA ALA A 179 7.24 11.16 25.83
C ALA A 179 5.98 11.56 25.04
N HIS A 180 6.09 12.55 24.13
CA HIS A 180 4.95 13.01 23.33
C HIS A 180 4.48 11.99 22.27
N PRO A 181 5.35 11.47 21.37
CA PRO A 181 4.94 10.43 20.42
C PRO A 181 4.38 9.17 21.09
N ARG A 182 4.99 8.72 22.20
CA ARG A 182 4.52 7.58 22.99
C ARG A 182 3.09 7.78 23.47
N TRP A 183 2.81 8.94 24.09
CA TRP A 183 1.48 9.25 24.59
C TRP A 183 0.45 9.35 23.46
N ARG A 184 0.79 10.04 22.37
CA ARG A 184 -0.08 10.18 21.19
C ARG A 184 -0.42 8.82 20.55
N ALA A 185 0.58 7.96 20.38
CA ALA A 185 0.39 6.64 19.81
C ALA A 185 -0.47 5.75 20.71
N GLY A 186 -0.14 5.67 22.00
CA GLY A 186 -0.94 4.90 22.96
C GLY A 186 -2.38 5.39 23.07
N HIS A 187 -2.60 6.71 23.09
CA HIS A 187 -3.94 7.30 23.11
C HIS A 187 -4.73 6.98 21.83
N THR A 188 -4.08 7.03 20.66
CA THR A 188 -4.72 6.68 19.37
C THR A 188 -5.12 5.21 19.33
N LEU A 189 -4.21 4.31 19.72
CA LEU A 189 -4.46 2.88 19.75
C LEU A 189 -5.56 2.51 20.75
N GLY A 190 -5.58 3.13 21.95
CA GLY A 190 -6.65 2.91 22.93
C GLY A 190 -8.02 3.35 22.39
N ARG A 191 -8.09 4.49 21.69
CA ARG A 191 -9.33 4.94 21.03
C ARG A 191 -9.76 4.02 19.89
N LEU A 192 -8.81 3.48 19.12
CA LEU A 192 -9.09 2.54 18.05
C LEU A 192 -9.64 1.21 18.61
N ASP A 193 -9.06 0.72 19.70
CA ASP A 193 -9.52 -0.49 20.42
C ASP A 193 -10.93 -0.30 20.99
N GLU A 194 -11.21 0.84 21.63
CA GLU A 194 -12.56 1.19 22.12
C GLU A 194 -13.60 1.27 20.98
N ALA A 195 -13.21 1.75 19.80
CA ALA A 195 -14.12 1.97 18.67
C ALA A 195 -14.47 0.68 17.91
N ILE A 196 -13.52 -0.26 17.81
CA ILE A 196 -13.68 -1.52 17.05
C ILE A 196 -14.51 -2.51 17.85
N THR A 197 -15.71 -2.80 17.34
CA THR A 197 -16.68 -3.67 18.02
C THR A 197 -17.00 -4.93 17.23
N SER A 198 -16.60 -5.01 15.96
CA SER A 198 -16.85 -6.18 15.11
C SER A 198 -15.71 -6.42 14.13
N GLY A 199 -14.89 -7.43 14.42
CA GLY A 199 -13.75 -7.82 13.58
C GLY A 199 -12.74 -6.68 13.44
N THR A 200 -12.71 -6.05 12.26
CA THR A 200 -11.83 -4.93 11.94
C THR A 200 -12.56 -3.58 11.88
N TRP A 201 -13.87 -3.56 12.14
CA TRP A 201 -14.74 -2.41 11.95
C TRP A 201 -15.27 -1.85 13.26
N GLY A 202 -15.44 -0.53 13.29
CA GLY A 202 -15.87 0.21 14.47
C GLY A 202 -16.55 1.54 14.19
N THR A 203 -17.07 2.16 15.25
CA THR A 203 -17.61 3.53 15.22
C THR A 203 -16.79 4.41 16.15
N LEU A 204 -16.08 5.39 15.59
CA LEU A 204 -15.29 6.35 16.37
C LEU A 204 -16.18 7.47 16.92
N HIS A 205 -17.11 7.96 16.09
CA HIS A 205 -18.12 8.93 16.51
C HIS A 205 -19.50 8.51 15.99
N PRO A 206 -20.47 8.18 16.88
CA PRO A 206 -21.83 7.88 16.46
C PRO A 206 -22.52 9.14 15.94
N PRO A 207 -23.54 9.01 15.07
CA PRO A 207 -24.36 10.14 14.69
C PRO A 207 -25.15 10.63 15.91
N ALA A 208 -25.07 11.92 16.22
CA ALA A 208 -25.75 12.50 17.36
C ALA A 208 -26.79 13.56 16.93
N PRO A 209 -28.08 13.30 17.11
CA PRO A 209 -29.14 14.27 16.88
C PRO A 209 -29.39 15.06 18.18
N GLY A 210 -28.62 16.12 18.44
CA GLY A 210 -28.83 16.96 19.62
C GLY A 210 -28.35 18.39 19.46
N GLU A 211 -29.06 19.35 20.05
CA GLU A 211 -28.60 20.73 20.19
C GLU A 211 -27.31 20.78 21.02
N GLY A 212 -26.29 21.47 20.52
CA GLY A 212 -25.00 21.65 21.20
C GLY A 212 -23.85 20.76 20.72
N GLN A 213 -24.09 19.78 19.84
CA GLN A 213 -23.00 19.01 19.20
C GLN A 213 -22.70 19.53 17.79
N SER A 214 -21.42 19.84 17.54
CA SER A 214 -20.96 20.43 16.28
C SER A 214 -20.88 19.43 15.12
N ILE A 215 -20.85 18.12 15.41
CA ILE A 215 -20.69 17.05 14.42
C ILE A 215 -21.95 16.17 14.46
N ARG A 216 -22.60 16.01 13.31
CA ARG A 216 -23.85 15.21 13.17
C ARG A 216 -23.63 13.91 12.41
N GLY A 217 -22.65 13.92 11.51
CA GLY A 217 -22.26 12.83 10.64
C GLY A 217 -21.49 11.76 11.39
N ARG A 218 -21.75 10.50 11.04
CA ARG A 218 -21.11 9.34 11.62
C ARG A 218 -19.66 9.22 11.12
N VAL A 219 -18.74 8.96 12.04
CA VAL A 219 -17.36 8.56 11.72
C VAL A 219 -17.17 7.10 12.10
N THR A 220 -16.94 6.26 11.11
CA THR A 220 -16.57 4.85 11.30
C THR A 220 -15.09 4.64 11.03
N VAL A 221 -14.56 3.56 11.59
CA VAL A 221 -13.16 3.17 11.43
C VAL A 221 -13.07 1.73 10.96
N GLU A 222 -12.02 1.45 10.19
CA GLU A 222 -11.72 0.09 9.74
C GLU A 222 -10.20 -0.15 9.75
N ILE A 223 -9.75 -1.22 10.42
CA ILE A 223 -8.38 -1.71 10.23
C ILE A 223 -8.31 -2.49 8.92
N VAL A 224 -7.56 -1.96 7.97
CA VAL A 224 -7.31 -2.60 6.68
C VAL A 224 -6.08 -3.49 6.81
N LEU A 225 -6.33 -4.78 6.97
CA LEU A 225 -5.29 -5.80 7.07
C LEU A 225 -4.51 -5.98 5.76
N ASP A 226 -3.25 -6.35 5.92
CA ASP A 226 -2.45 -6.85 4.81
C ASP A 226 -3.04 -8.16 4.30
N GLN A 227 -2.96 -8.32 3.00
CA GLN A 227 -3.52 -9.51 2.37
C GLN A 227 -2.54 -10.67 2.53
N PRO A 228 -3.02 -11.93 2.63
CA PRO A 228 -2.14 -13.09 2.71
C PRO A 228 -1.15 -13.16 1.55
N GLY A 229 0.16 -13.14 1.88
CA GLY A 229 1.25 -13.14 0.91
C GLY A 229 1.70 -11.76 0.42
N HIS A 230 1.10 -10.68 0.93
CA HIS A 230 1.62 -9.32 0.79
C HIS A 230 3.00 -9.23 1.43
N ALA A 231 3.94 -8.63 0.72
CA ALA A 231 5.27 -8.31 1.23
C ALA A 231 5.35 -6.79 1.30
N ARG A 232 5.46 -6.26 2.52
CA ARG A 232 5.53 -4.82 2.72
C ARG A 232 6.75 -4.22 2.03
N LEU A 233 6.58 -3.01 1.53
CA LEU A 233 7.68 -2.18 1.07
C LEU A 233 8.65 -1.89 2.22
N PRO A 234 9.96 -1.71 1.92
CA PRO A 234 10.98 -1.49 2.94
C PRO A 234 10.82 -0.17 3.69
N ILE A 235 10.09 0.79 3.12
CA ILE A 235 9.82 2.10 3.69
C ILE A 235 8.34 2.16 4.02
N GLU A 236 8.02 2.33 5.31
CA GLU A 236 6.64 2.39 5.81
C GLU A 236 5.83 3.51 5.15
N ASP A 237 6.48 4.64 4.85
CA ASP A 237 5.85 5.73 4.12
C ASP A 237 5.33 5.30 2.74
N ASP A 238 6.17 4.62 1.97
CA ASP A 238 5.85 4.17 0.61
C ASP A 238 4.78 3.08 0.67
N GLU A 239 4.82 2.21 1.70
CA GLU A 239 3.79 1.23 1.98
C GLU A 239 2.43 1.89 2.22
N ILE A 240 2.35 2.92 3.08
CA ILE A 240 1.08 3.63 3.35
C ILE A 240 0.49 4.22 2.06
N ILE A 241 1.33 4.82 1.21
CA ILE A 241 0.89 5.35 -0.09
C ILE A 241 0.39 4.24 -1.01
N ASP A 242 1.12 3.13 -1.12
CA ASP A 242 0.72 1.98 -1.95
C ASP A 242 -0.62 1.40 -1.48
N ARG A 243 -0.81 1.24 -0.16
CA ARG A 243 -2.07 0.81 0.43
C ARG A 243 -3.21 1.78 0.13
N ALA A 244 -3.00 3.08 0.30
CA ALA A 244 -4.03 4.08 0.00
C ALA A 244 -4.40 4.13 -1.49
N ALA A 245 -3.42 4.01 -2.39
CA ALA A 245 -3.64 3.93 -3.83
C ALA A 245 -4.39 2.66 -4.23
N THR A 246 -4.05 1.53 -3.64
CA THR A 246 -4.75 0.25 -3.83
C THR A 246 -6.21 0.35 -3.38
N ILE A 247 -6.46 0.92 -2.20
CA ILE A 247 -7.83 1.15 -1.70
C ILE A 247 -8.61 2.04 -2.68
N ARG A 248 -8.03 3.15 -3.17
CA ARG A 248 -8.67 4.04 -4.16
C ARG A 248 -9.08 3.29 -5.42
N LEU A 249 -8.19 2.46 -5.94
CA LEU A 249 -8.45 1.67 -7.15
C LEU A 249 -9.57 0.66 -6.91
N LEU A 250 -9.52 -0.08 -5.80
CA LEU A 250 -10.52 -1.07 -5.43
C LEU A 250 -11.88 -0.44 -5.10
N ALA A 251 -11.92 0.72 -4.46
CA ALA A 251 -13.13 1.47 -4.17
C ALA A 251 -13.73 2.14 -5.42
N GLY A 252 -12.93 2.31 -6.49
CA GLY A 252 -13.36 2.97 -7.72
C GLY A 252 -13.74 4.45 -7.52
N ARG A 253 -13.24 5.07 -6.45
CA ARG A 253 -13.54 6.45 -6.06
C ARG A 253 -12.39 7.02 -5.24
N ASP A 254 -12.39 8.32 -5.06
CA ASP A 254 -11.31 8.99 -4.34
C ASP A 254 -11.21 8.56 -2.88
N VAL A 255 -9.97 8.35 -2.44
CA VAL A 255 -9.56 8.21 -1.05
C VAL A 255 -8.69 9.41 -0.71
N ARG A 256 -8.94 10.02 0.44
CA ARG A 256 -8.19 11.17 0.91
C ARG A 256 -7.09 10.76 1.88
N LEU A 257 -5.85 11.10 1.58
CA LEU A 257 -4.72 10.93 2.49
C LEU A 257 -4.64 12.12 3.46
N LEU A 258 -4.63 11.85 4.77
CA LEU A 258 -4.42 12.84 5.82
C LEU A 258 -2.98 12.71 6.35
N THR A 259 -2.25 13.81 6.41
CA THR A 259 -0.85 13.80 6.86
C THR A 259 -0.44 15.13 7.49
N CYS A 260 0.57 15.11 8.36
CA CYS A 260 1.27 16.31 8.81
C CYS A 260 2.67 16.42 8.17
N ASP A 261 3.13 15.39 7.45
CA ASP A 261 4.46 15.32 6.85
C ASP A 261 4.48 15.86 5.41
N THR A 262 5.57 16.53 5.05
CA THR A 262 5.73 17.13 3.72
C THR A 262 6.12 16.10 2.67
N GLY A 263 6.95 15.11 3.06
CA GLY A 263 7.34 14.02 2.19
C GLY A 263 6.14 13.18 1.80
N GLN A 264 5.31 12.79 2.76
CA GLN A 264 4.05 12.09 2.54
C GLN A 264 3.07 12.88 1.67
N ASP A 265 2.90 14.19 1.92
CA ASP A 265 2.05 15.03 1.06
C ASP A 265 2.53 15.03 -0.40
N THR A 266 3.84 15.11 -0.60
CA THR A 266 4.44 15.07 -1.94
C THR A 266 4.24 13.70 -2.61
N ARG A 267 4.54 12.60 -1.90
CA ARG A 267 4.40 11.23 -2.42
C ARG A 267 2.94 10.90 -2.76
N GLY A 268 2.00 11.25 -1.87
CA GLY A 268 0.58 11.02 -2.09
C GLY A 268 0.06 11.73 -3.33
N ARG A 269 0.47 12.99 -3.57
CA ARG A 269 0.10 13.72 -4.79
C ARG A 269 0.68 13.08 -6.05
N ILE A 270 1.94 12.65 -6.01
CA ILE A 270 2.59 11.94 -7.13
C ILE A 270 1.85 10.63 -7.46
N ALA A 271 1.38 9.92 -6.44
CA ALA A 271 0.55 8.72 -6.58
C ALA A 271 -0.91 9.01 -7.02
N GLY A 272 -1.28 10.27 -7.24
CA GLY A 272 -2.62 10.66 -7.68
C GLY A 272 -3.69 10.61 -6.58
N LEU A 273 -3.30 10.59 -5.30
CA LEU A 273 -4.21 10.69 -4.17
C LEU A 273 -4.63 12.14 -3.91
N LYS A 274 -5.84 12.33 -3.40
CA LYS A 274 -6.24 13.61 -2.81
C LYS A 274 -5.59 13.71 -1.43
N VAL A 275 -4.76 14.72 -1.20
CA VAL A 275 -4.08 14.89 0.09
C VAL A 275 -4.63 16.09 0.85
N THR A 276 -4.81 15.92 2.15
CA THR A 276 -5.06 17.00 3.09
C THR A 276 -3.94 17.04 4.12
N LYS A 277 -3.07 18.03 3.96
CA LYS A 277 -1.95 18.27 4.85
C LYS A 277 -2.38 19.21 5.98
N LEU A 278 -2.22 18.76 7.22
CA LEU A 278 -2.45 19.59 8.39
C LEU A 278 -1.15 20.33 8.77
N PRO A 279 -1.27 21.53 9.37
CA PRO A 279 -0.09 22.20 9.92
C PRO A 279 0.48 21.34 11.06
N SER A 280 1.76 20.98 10.92
CA SER A 280 2.52 20.38 12.01
C SER A 280 2.97 21.47 12.99
N LYS A 281 3.02 21.14 14.29
CA LYS A 281 3.69 21.99 15.28
C LYS A 281 5.22 21.98 15.13
N ALA A 282 5.77 21.05 14.34
CA ALA A 282 7.21 20.98 14.08
C ALA A 282 7.62 22.08 13.08
N GLY A 283 8.55 22.96 13.48
CA GLY A 283 9.04 24.06 12.65
C GLY A 283 8.21 25.35 12.72
N THR A 284 7.11 25.37 13.47
CA THR A 284 6.40 26.61 13.82
C THR A 284 7.03 27.23 15.06
N GLY A 285 8.04 28.07 14.84
CA GLY A 285 8.78 28.84 15.82
C GLY A 285 9.77 29.75 15.08
N ASP A 286 10.44 30.66 15.78
CA ASP A 286 11.53 31.42 15.15
C ASP A 286 12.57 30.45 14.58
N GLU A 287 13.13 30.79 13.40
CA GLU A 287 14.27 30.04 12.84
C GLU A 287 15.29 29.92 13.97
N PRO A 288 15.63 28.70 14.43
CA PRO A 288 16.58 28.55 15.50
C PRO A 288 17.83 29.32 15.09
N PRO A 289 18.39 30.16 15.98
CA PRO A 289 19.48 31.04 15.62
C PRO A 289 20.53 30.19 14.91
N ARG A 290 20.85 30.57 13.66
CA ARG A 290 21.94 29.92 12.93
C ARG A 290 23.10 29.92 13.91
N ARG A 291 23.65 28.74 14.21
CA ARG A 291 24.87 28.66 15.01
C ARG A 291 25.89 29.53 14.29
N ASN A 292 26.05 30.76 14.76
CA ASN A 292 27.09 31.66 14.33
C ASN A 292 28.36 30.86 14.55
N GLY A 293 29.11 30.64 13.47
CA GLY A 293 30.35 29.87 13.48
C GLY A 293 31.40 30.58 14.33
N GLY A 294 31.30 30.45 15.64
CA GLY A 294 32.36 30.73 16.59
C GLY A 294 32.97 29.41 17.02
N ASP A 295 34.18 29.13 16.52
CA ASP A 295 35.23 28.24 17.05
C ASP A 295 34.91 26.85 17.59
N GLN A 296 33.71 26.30 17.38
CA GLN A 296 33.45 24.90 17.67
C GLN A 296 33.67 24.03 16.43
N PRO A 297 34.52 22.98 16.51
CA PRO A 297 34.73 22.08 15.39
C PRO A 297 33.40 21.45 14.97
N ARG A 298 33.07 21.61 13.68
CA ARG A 298 31.93 20.94 13.05
C ARG A 298 32.06 19.43 13.28
N GLY A 299 30.95 18.77 13.62
CA GLY A 299 30.90 17.39 14.11
C GLY A 299 31.63 16.35 13.26
N THR A 300 31.79 15.14 13.78
CA THR A 300 32.71 14.10 13.28
C THR A 300 32.32 13.43 11.95
N GLY A 301 31.29 13.90 11.27
CA GLY A 301 30.85 13.35 9.99
C GLY A 301 31.88 13.57 8.87
N SER A 302 32.01 12.60 7.96
CA SER A 302 33.01 12.58 6.88
C SER A 302 32.97 13.82 5.98
N ARG A 303 31.78 14.42 5.81
CA ARG A 303 31.57 15.66 5.04
C ARG A 303 32.09 16.90 5.78
N ALA A 304 31.98 16.93 7.10
CA ALA A 304 32.52 17.99 7.95
C ALA A 304 34.04 17.89 8.07
N GLN A 305 34.60 16.67 8.17
CA GLN A 305 36.05 16.46 8.14
C GLN A 305 36.70 16.91 6.83
N ARG A 306 36.08 16.61 5.68
CA ARG A 306 36.56 17.10 4.37
C ARG A 306 36.58 18.62 4.30
N LYS A 307 35.59 19.29 4.90
CA LYS A 307 35.48 20.75 4.87
C LYS A 307 36.45 21.41 5.86
N ASN A 308 36.61 20.85 7.06
CA ASN A 308 37.61 21.31 8.03
C ASN A 308 39.04 21.17 7.48
N ARG A 309 39.35 20.07 6.76
CA ARG A 309 40.66 19.90 6.10
C ARG A 309 40.88 20.99 5.04
N ARG A 310 39.87 21.28 4.22
CA ARG A 310 39.96 22.29 3.16
C ARG A 310 40.06 23.71 3.72
N GLU A 311 39.39 23.99 4.84
CA GLU A 311 39.48 25.27 5.54
C GLU A 311 40.86 25.42 6.22
N ALA A 312 41.43 24.36 6.81
CA ALA A 312 42.79 24.36 7.36
C ALA A 312 43.88 24.55 6.28
N GLU A 313 43.75 23.88 5.13
CA GLU A 313 44.66 24.04 3.99
C GLU A 313 44.64 25.49 3.43
N VAL A 314 43.50 26.17 3.49
CA VAL A 314 43.37 27.57 3.05
C VAL A 314 44.01 28.52 4.07
N THR A 315 43.88 28.25 5.37
CA THR A 315 44.52 29.06 6.42
C THR A 315 46.05 28.89 6.40
N GLU A 316 46.56 27.67 6.21
CA GLU A 316 48.01 27.42 6.07
C GLU A 316 48.60 28.07 4.80
N ALA A 317 47.85 28.08 3.69
CA ALA A 317 48.28 28.76 2.46
C ALA A 317 48.32 30.29 2.61
N ALA A 318 47.43 30.87 3.42
CA ALA A 318 47.41 32.31 3.70
C ALA A 318 48.59 32.74 4.58
N ASP A 319 48.96 31.92 5.58
CA ASP A 319 50.11 32.21 6.45
C ASP A 319 51.47 31.95 5.77
N GLY A 320 51.52 31.05 4.78
CA GLY A 320 52.75 30.74 4.01
C GLY A 320 53.17 31.82 3.02
N GLN A 321 52.23 32.60 2.46
CA GLN A 321 52.54 33.65 1.47
C GLN A 321 53.06 34.96 2.10
N GLY A 322 52.89 35.16 3.41
CA GLY A 322 53.35 36.37 4.12
C GLY A 322 54.84 36.41 4.49
N LYS A 323 55.61 35.32 4.31
CA LYS A 323 57.01 35.22 4.75
C LYS A 323 58.07 35.29 3.63
N ALA A 324 57.67 35.42 2.37
CA ALA A 324 58.61 35.46 1.24
C ALA A 324 58.60 36.82 0.52
N GLN A 325 58.77 37.93 1.26
CA GLN A 325 59.10 39.24 0.70
C GLN A 325 59.55 40.18 1.82
N GLN A 326 60.85 40.19 2.11
CA GLN A 326 61.56 41.35 2.64
C GLN A 326 63.06 41.18 2.32
N PRO A 327 63.71 42.21 1.73
CA PRO A 327 65.08 42.15 1.20
C PRO A 327 66.15 42.10 2.28
#